data_AF-A0A9P0LML3-F1
#
_entry.id   AF-A0A9P0LML3-F1
#
_cell.length_a   1.000
_cell.length_b   1.000
_cell.length_c   1.000
_cell.angle_alpha   90.00
_cell.angle_beta   90.00
_cell.angle_gamma   90.00
#
_symmetry.space_group_name_H-M   'P 1'
#
loop_
_entity.id
_entity.type
_entity.pdbx_description
1 polymer ?
#
loop_
_entity_poly.entity_id
_entity_poly.type
_entity_poly.pdbx_seq_one_letter_code
_entity_poly.pdbx_strand_id
1 'polypeptide(L)'
;MNDLSCVTKKQKYLLFCMKIFTLDLHIYGYAMSLASSKRMCHICHQNFYGNDMLESTDRKYYCRACFRCKISAESSGDQKVGKAQNADEKMIPYPEIYSQHTKPRGPQTASTNTTILSKRPLQCPKADCNKFISVFTLESHFRYEHKEVPVFLTQVDARSTLEFFPKNLRYGVRNCIVLVRVIDYDFSNIMQQSSRYRQPATPRSLNHPLPQPTDTGPMMVLMAARLASCHLSIVQSSDTSDSTYTESNCTQVNAEEEPCTAQQDSEYDAGPLCPNDKVVIWLASNIPTNLSYTVAASTMNNRIRQKYFGPMMTLNESPIDLCKKGTCLILTHLHVNKMTDNGEKYLALDVVVHSPDQ
;
A
#
# COMPACT_ATOMS: atom_id res chain seq x y z
N MET A 1 6.98 -54.56 -5.56
CA MET A 1 5.95 -53.73 -4.91
C MET A 1 6.66 -52.68 -4.10
N ASN A 2 6.35 -51.41 -4.41
CA ASN A 2 6.57 -50.14 -3.70
C ASN A 2 7.99 -49.78 -3.25
N ASP A 3 8.63 -48.84 -3.96
CA ASP A 3 8.80 -47.45 -3.49
C ASP A 3 9.86 -46.71 -4.33
N LEU A 4 9.42 -45.87 -5.27
CA LEU A 4 10.26 -44.86 -5.93
C LEU A 4 9.37 -43.84 -6.66
N SER A 5 8.80 -42.87 -5.94
CA SER A 5 8.32 -41.61 -6.56
C SER A 5 8.13 -40.46 -5.57
N CYS A 6 9.21 -39.90 -5.03
CA CYS A 6 9.12 -38.61 -4.34
C CYS A 6 10.39 -37.75 -4.47
N VAL A 7 10.94 -37.61 -5.67
CA VAL A 7 12.03 -36.65 -5.94
C VAL A 7 11.90 -36.06 -7.35
N THR A 8 10.89 -35.23 -7.63
CA THR A 8 10.89 -34.44 -8.89
C THR A 8 10.24 -33.05 -8.83
N LYS A 9 9.66 -32.61 -7.70
CA LYS A 9 9.06 -31.26 -7.60
C LYS A 9 10.02 -30.16 -7.12
N LYS A 10 11.05 -30.48 -6.33
CA LYS A 10 12.01 -29.47 -5.80
C LYS A 10 13.04 -28.98 -6.84
N GLN A 11 13.42 -29.81 -7.81
CA GLN A 11 14.42 -29.42 -8.83
C GLN A 11 13.85 -28.52 -9.94
N LYS A 12 12.53 -28.53 -10.20
CA LYS A 12 11.92 -27.63 -11.19
C LYS A 12 11.81 -26.17 -10.71
N TYR A 13 11.77 -25.94 -9.40
CA TYR A 13 11.74 -24.58 -8.84
C TYR A 13 13.12 -23.90 -8.85
N LEU A 14 14.20 -24.65 -8.62
CA LEU A 14 15.56 -24.11 -8.69
C LEU A 14 15.99 -23.75 -10.13
N LEU A 15 15.52 -24.49 -11.13
CA LEU A 15 15.82 -24.18 -12.54
C LEU A 15 15.06 -22.95 -13.08
N PHE A 16 13.93 -22.58 -12.45
CA PHE A 16 13.16 -21.39 -12.84
C PHE A 16 13.74 -20.11 -12.23
N CYS A 17 14.30 -20.17 -11.02
CA CYS A 17 14.97 -19.02 -10.39
C CYS A 17 16.32 -18.66 -11.03
N MET A 18 17.08 -19.64 -11.55
CA MET A 18 18.38 -19.32 -12.19
C MET A 18 18.25 -18.71 -13.60
N LYS A 19 17.13 -18.92 -14.30
CA LYS A 19 16.88 -18.27 -15.61
C LYS A 19 16.46 -16.81 -15.51
N ILE A 20 15.99 -16.37 -14.34
CA ILE A 20 15.69 -14.95 -14.10
C ILE A 20 16.98 -14.17 -13.80
N PHE A 21 17.97 -14.79 -13.14
CA PHE A 21 19.27 -14.16 -12.84
C PHE A 21 20.23 -14.04 -14.03
N THR A 22 20.05 -14.82 -15.10
CA THR A 22 20.96 -14.77 -16.28
C THR A 22 20.55 -13.74 -17.33
N LEU A 23 19.41 -13.06 -17.17
CA LEU A 23 19.03 -11.92 -18.01
C LEU A 23 19.55 -10.57 -17.47
N ASP A 24 20.12 -10.54 -16.26
CA ASP A 24 20.60 -9.31 -15.60
C ASP A 24 22.05 -8.92 -15.91
N LEU A 25 22.78 -9.69 -16.72
CA LEU A 25 24.22 -9.46 -16.97
C LEU A 25 24.55 -8.88 -18.36
N HIS A 26 23.57 -8.53 -19.19
CA HIS A 26 23.81 -7.92 -20.51
C HIS A 26 23.32 -6.47 -20.68
N ILE A 27 22.83 -5.82 -19.61
CA ILE A 27 22.34 -4.44 -19.63
C ILE A 27 23.17 -3.55 -18.70
N TYR A 28 24.50 -3.63 -18.79
CA TYR A 28 25.41 -2.67 -18.15
C TYR A 28 26.46 -2.21 -19.16
N GLY A 29 26.03 -1.30 -20.02
CA GLY A 29 26.96 -0.61 -20.92
C GLY A 29 26.20 0.22 -21.92
N TYR A 30 25.72 1.40 -21.51
CA TYR A 30 25.53 2.60 -22.34
C TYR A 30 24.89 3.68 -21.45
N ALA A 31 25.71 4.35 -20.63
CA ALA A 31 25.34 5.59 -19.98
C ALA A 31 26.27 6.69 -20.50
N MET A 32 25.98 7.21 -21.69
CA MET A 32 26.55 8.45 -22.19
C MET A 32 25.41 9.39 -22.61
N SER A 33 25.35 10.53 -21.92
CA SER A 33 24.90 11.84 -22.40
C SER A 33 23.81 11.84 -23.47
N LEU A 34 22.53 11.85 -23.06
CA LEU A 34 21.43 12.22 -23.95
C LEU A 34 21.04 13.66 -23.70
N ALA A 35 21.50 14.53 -24.60
CA ALA A 35 20.82 15.79 -24.88
C ALA A 35 19.32 15.50 -25.04
N SER A 36 18.48 16.29 -24.36
CA SER A 36 17.03 16.11 -24.34
C SER A 36 16.44 16.32 -25.74
N SER A 37 16.39 15.24 -26.53
CA SER A 37 15.78 15.26 -27.86
C SER A 37 14.28 15.45 -27.70
N LYS A 38 13.74 16.49 -28.36
CA LYS A 38 12.30 16.69 -28.45
C LYS A 38 11.69 15.52 -29.21
N ARG A 39 10.64 14.93 -28.64
CA ARG A 39 9.87 13.83 -29.26
C ARG A 39 8.45 14.32 -29.52
N MET A 40 7.86 13.89 -30.62
CA MET A 40 6.53 14.32 -31.05
C MET A 40 5.47 13.30 -30.63
N CYS A 41 4.37 13.76 -30.03
CA CYS A 41 3.25 12.90 -29.69
C CYS A 41 2.55 12.40 -30.96
N HIS A 42 2.31 11.09 -31.05
CA HIS A 42 1.66 10.46 -32.20
C HIS A 42 0.19 10.88 -32.41
N ILE A 43 -0.48 11.41 -31.38
CA ILE A 43 -1.91 11.79 -31.44
C ILE A 43 -2.08 13.30 -31.63
N CYS A 44 -1.52 14.12 -30.73
CA CYS A 44 -1.69 15.59 -30.83
C CYS A 44 -0.60 16.30 -31.65
N HIS A 45 0.42 15.57 -32.12
CA HIS A 45 1.54 16.12 -32.88
C HIS A 45 2.34 17.25 -32.19
N GLN A 46 2.17 17.45 -30.88
CA GLN A 46 2.97 18.39 -30.10
C GLN A 46 4.32 17.78 -29.69
N ASN A 47 5.34 18.63 -29.55
CA ASN A 47 6.68 18.23 -29.14
C ASN A 47 6.85 18.33 -27.61
N PHE A 48 7.39 17.28 -26.99
CA PHE A 48 7.66 17.19 -25.57
C PHE A 48 9.12 16.85 -25.31
N TYR A 49 9.62 17.22 -24.13
CA TYR A 49 10.93 16.80 -23.65
C TYR A 49 10.81 15.38 -23.08
N GLY A 50 11.85 14.55 -23.29
CA GLY A 50 11.75 13.08 -23.21
C GLY A 50 11.20 12.48 -21.91
N ASN A 51 11.24 13.20 -20.79
CA ASN A 51 10.73 12.73 -19.50
C ASN A 51 9.19 12.77 -19.39
N ASP A 52 8.50 13.50 -20.26
CA ASP A 52 7.05 13.72 -20.20
C ASP A 52 6.23 12.83 -21.15
N MET A 53 6.92 11.93 -21.88
CA MET A 53 6.31 11.05 -22.86
C MET A 53 6.29 9.59 -22.42
N LEU A 54 5.26 8.88 -22.87
CA LEU A 54 5.13 7.44 -22.72
C LEU A 54 5.49 6.77 -24.05
N GLU A 55 6.34 5.74 -24.02
CA GLU A 55 6.72 4.93 -25.17
C GLU A 55 5.92 3.62 -25.15
N SER A 56 5.22 3.32 -26.24
CA SER A 56 4.54 2.03 -26.42
C SER A 56 5.47 0.94 -26.96
N THR A 57 4.98 -0.30 -26.99
CA THR A 57 5.70 -1.46 -27.54
C THR A 57 6.05 -1.31 -29.02
N ASP A 58 5.30 -0.53 -29.79
CA ASP A 58 5.58 -0.19 -31.20
C ASP A 58 6.50 1.04 -31.36
N ARG A 59 7.22 1.45 -30.31
CA ARG A 59 8.15 2.61 -30.30
C ARG A 59 7.48 3.93 -30.70
N LYS A 60 6.19 4.09 -30.41
CA LYS A 60 5.48 5.34 -30.58
C LYS A 60 5.44 6.12 -29.28
N TYR A 61 5.54 7.44 -29.39
CA TYR A 61 5.54 8.32 -28.24
C TYR A 61 4.19 9.02 -28.08
N TYR A 62 3.65 9.00 -26.87
CA TYR A 62 2.39 9.65 -26.52
C TYR A 62 2.60 10.63 -25.36
N CYS A 63 1.95 11.79 -25.41
CA CYS A 63 1.81 12.60 -24.21
C CYS A 63 0.82 11.93 -23.25
N ARG A 64 0.94 12.22 -21.95
CA ARG A 64 0.10 11.60 -20.91
C ARG A 64 -1.40 11.78 -21.17
N ALA A 65 -1.82 12.93 -21.67
CA ALA A 65 -3.22 13.21 -21.98
C ALA A 65 -3.74 12.32 -23.12
N CYS A 66 -3.05 12.30 -24.26
CA CYS A 66 -3.46 11.51 -25.41
C CYS A 66 -3.41 10.00 -25.15
N PHE A 67 -2.45 9.52 -24.35
CA PHE A 67 -2.38 8.11 -23.95
C PHE A 67 -3.61 7.70 -23.11
N ARG A 68 -4.01 8.53 -22.14
CA ARG A 68 -5.23 8.29 -21.33
C ARG A 68 -6.48 8.27 -22.20
N CYS A 69 -6.62 9.22 -23.14
CA CYS A 69 -7.76 9.25 -24.05
C CYS A 69 -7.82 7.99 -24.93
N LYS A 70 -6.68 7.52 -25.44
CA LYS A 70 -6.60 6.30 -26.26
C LYS A 70 -7.09 5.06 -25.49
N ILE A 71 -6.58 4.83 -24.28
CA ILE A 71 -7.02 3.71 -23.44
C ILE A 71 -8.51 3.81 -23.10
N SER A 72 -8.98 5.03 -22.80
CA SER A 72 -10.40 5.25 -22.47
C SER A 72 -11.31 4.92 -23.65
N ALA A 73 -10.94 5.33 -24.87
CA ALA A 73 -11.69 5.04 -26.09
C ALA A 73 -11.67 3.54 -26.48
N GLU A 74 -10.58 2.83 -26.21
CA GLU A 74 -10.50 1.38 -26.40
C GLU A 74 -11.30 0.60 -25.34
N SER A 75 -11.47 1.18 -24.15
CA SER A 75 -12.26 0.59 -23.05
C SER A 75 -13.77 0.86 -23.14
N SER A 76 -14.19 1.96 -23.78
CA SER A 76 -15.60 2.22 -24.08
C SER A 76 -16.01 1.34 -25.25
N GLY A 77 -16.65 0.20 -24.97
CA GLY A 77 -17.02 -0.85 -25.93
C GLY A 77 -18.04 -0.49 -27.01
N ASP A 78 -18.00 0.72 -27.56
CA ASP A 78 -18.89 1.19 -28.63
C ASP A 78 -18.36 0.94 -30.05
N GLN A 79 -17.30 0.16 -30.20
CA GLN A 79 -17.00 -0.43 -31.50
C GLN A 79 -18.03 -1.52 -31.79
N LYS A 80 -18.88 -1.30 -32.80
CA LYS A 80 -19.70 -2.32 -33.46
C LYS A 80 -18.79 -3.46 -33.94
N VAL A 81 -18.54 -4.44 -33.07
CA VAL A 81 -17.79 -5.66 -33.39
C VAL A 81 -18.66 -6.51 -34.31
N GLY A 82 -18.20 -6.69 -35.54
CA GLY A 82 -18.69 -7.75 -36.42
C GLY A 82 -18.59 -9.09 -35.71
N LYS A 83 -19.67 -9.87 -35.77
CA LYS A 83 -19.83 -11.18 -35.11
C LYS A 83 -18.61 -12.08 -35.31
N ALA A 84 -17.72 -12.13 -34.32
CA ALA A 84 -16.76 -13.20 -34.14
C ALA A 84 -17.21 -14.01 -32.92
N GLN A 85 -17.66 -15.24 -33.19
CA GLN A 85 -17.98 -16.24 -32.18
C GLN A 85 -16.68 -16.71 -31.54
N ASN A 86 -16.40 -16.25 -30.33
CA ASN A 86 -15.63 -16.96 -29.29
C ASN A 86 -15.61 -16.07 -28.04
N ALA A 87 -16.67 -16.17 -27.24
CA ALA A 87 -16.78 -15.50 -25.96
C ALA A 87 -16.43 -16.49 -24.84
N ASP A 88 -15.15 -16.75 -24.65
CA ASP A 88 -14.65 -17.22 -23.36
C ASP A 88 -13.24 -16.67 -23.17
N GLU A 89 -12.95 -16.20 -21.96
CA GLU A 89 -11.75 -15.46 -21.55
C GLU A 89 -11.63 -14.00 -22.03
N LYS A 90 -12.48 -13.12 -21.49
CA LYS A 90 -12.05 -11.72 -21.28
C LYS A 90 -10.91 -11.72 -20.25
N MET A 91 -9.69 -11.84 -20.77
CA MET A 91 -8.43 -11.73 -20.03
C MET A 91 -8.47 -10.42 -19.23
N ILE A 92 -8.43 -10.52 -17.90
CA ILE A 92 -8.15 -9.34 -17.07
C ILE A 92 -6.78 -8.85 -17.54
N PRO A 93 -6.59 -7.56 -17.88
CA PRO A 93 -5.25 -7.07 -18.09
C PRO A 93 -4.44 -7.44 -16.85
N TYR A 94 -3.42 -8.26 -17.04
CA TYR A 94 -2.49 -8.61 -15.97
C TYR A 94 -2.05 -7.28 -15.37
N PRO A 95 -2.08 -7.11 -14.03
CA PRO A 95 -1.62 -5.87 -13.45
C PRO A 95 -0.26 -5.56 -14.06
N GLU A 96 -0.13 -4.43 -14.75
CA GLU A 96 1.18 -3.89 -15.04
C GLU A 96 1.81 -3.73 -13.66
N ILE A 97 2.70 -4.66 -13.32
CA ILE A 97 3.53 -4.55 -12.14
C ILE A 97 4.39 -3.35 -12.47
N TYR A 98 3.92 -2.16 -12.10
CA TYR A 98 4.74 -0.98 -12.03
C TYR A 98 5.68 -1.22 -10.84
N SER A 99 6.65 -2.11 -11.04
CA SER A 99 7.93 -1.97 -10.39
C SER A 99 8.48 -0.66 -10.93
N GLN A 100 8.09 0.45 -10.33
CA GLN A 100 8.95 1.61 -10.38
C GLN A 100 10.25 1.11 -9.78
N HIS A 101 11.24 0.87 -10.62
CA HIS A 101 12.64 0.84 -10.21
C HIS A 101 12.96 2.27 -9.75
N THR A 102 12.37 2.72 -8.64
CA THR A 102 13.07 3.62 -7.76
C THR A 102 14.31 2.85 -7.39
N LYS A 103 15.43 3.18 -8.06
CA LYS A 103 16.77 2.84 -7.57
C LYS A 103 16.68 2.97 -6.06
N PRO A 104 16.94 1.91 -5.27
CA PRO A 104 16.95 2.03 -3.83
C PRO A 104 17.87 3.21 -3.57
N ARG A 105 17.29 4.33 -3.13
CA ARG A 105 18.10 5.45 -2.64
C ARG A 105 18.85 4.78 -1.50
N GLY A 106 20.15 4.57 -1.70
CA GLY A 106 21.02 3.90 -0.74
C GLY A 106 20.69 4.43 0.65
N PRO A 107 20.68 3.57 1.67
CA PRO A 107 19.99 3.77 2.95
C PRO A 107 20.07 5.24 3.33
N GLN A 108 19.01 5.99 3.04
CA GLN A 108 18.95 7.36 3.46
C GLN A 108 18.80 7.23 4.96
N THR A 109 19.93 7.43 5.64
CA THR A 109 20.06 7.78 7.04
C THR A 109 19.38 9.13 7.24
N ALA A 110 18.07 9.17 6.97
CA ALA A 110 17.19 10.04 7.72
C ALA A 110 17.37 9.58 9.16
N SER A 111 18.24 10.29 9.86
CA SER A 111 18.40 10.26 11.31
C SER A 111 17.10 10.78 11.93
N THR A 112 16.00 10.06 11.75
CA THR A 112 14.84 10.18 12.60
C THR A 112 15.28 9.69 13.97
N ASN A 113 15.55 10.64 14.86
CA ASN A 113 15.86 10.40 16.27
C ASN A 113 14.80 9.47 16.88
N THR A 114 15.11 8.17 16.91
CA THR A 114 14.25 7.11 17.45
C THR A 114 14.03 7.25 18.95
N THR A 115 14.83 8.08 19.62
CA THR A 115 14.76 8.39 21.06
C THR A 115 13.56 9.25 21.48
N ILE A 116 12.77 9.80 20.54
CA ILE A 116 11.63 10.70 20.87
C ILE A 116 10.26 10.03 20.65
N LEU A 117 10.19 8.86 20.02
CA LEU A 117 8.92 8.18 19.75
C LEU A 117 8.22 7.64 21.00
N SER A 118 8.92 7.53 22.14
CA SER A 118 8.34 6.96 23.37
C SER A 118 7.38 7.88 24.13
N LYS A 119 7.25 9.17 23.75
CA LYS A 119 6.37 10.12 24.48
C LYS A 119 5.28 10.77 23.65
N ARG A 120 5.39 10.81 22.32
CA ARG A 120 4.34 11.43 21.50
C ARG A 120 3.19 10.44 21.40
N PRO A 121 2.01 10.78 21.92
CA PRO A 121 0.86 9.90 21.79
C PRO A 121 0.50 9.77 20.30
N LEU A 122 0.10 8.57 19.92
CA LEU A 122 -0.41 8.26 18.59
C LEU A 122 -1.91 8.55 18.58
N GLN A 123 -2.45 9.05 17.46
CA GLN A 123 -3.90 9.02 17.28
C GLN A 123 -4.34 7.57 17.03
N CYS A 124 -5.43 7.14 17.66
CA CYS A 124 -5.97 5.81 17.43
C CYS A 124 -6.25 5.59 15.92
N PRO A 125 -5.78 4.46 15.32
CA PRO A 125 -6.00 4.17 13.90
C PRO A 125 -7.43 3.68 13.57
N LYS A 126 -8.33 3.60 14.57
CA LYS A 126 -9.75 3.33 14.34
C LYS A 126 -10.42 4.61 13.84
N ALA A 127 -11.06 4.54 12.66
CA ALA A 127 -11.63 5.66 11.93
C ALA A 127 -12.44 6.66 12.78
N ASP A 128 -13.25 6.16 13.71
CA ASP A 128 -14.18 6.98 14.50
C ASP A 128 -13.62 7.29 15.91
N CYS A 129 -12.37 6.93 16.20
CA CYS A 129 -11.72 7.17 17.48
C CYS A 129 -10.71 8.32 17.39
N ASN A 130 -11.04 9.46 18.01
CA ASN A 130 -10.18 10.64 18.04
C ASN A 130 -9.22 10.67 19.26
N LYS A 131 -9.11 9.58 20.01
CA LYS A 131 -8.26 9.53 21.21
C LYS A 131 -6.79 9.45 20.84
N PHE A 132 -5.99 10.18 21.59
CA PHE A 132 -4.53 10.10 21.59
C PHE A 132 -4.10 9.07 22.64
N ILE A 133 -3.37 8.05 22.22
CA ILE A 133 -3.00 6.89 23.02
C ILE A 133 -1.48 6.74 23.08
N SER A 134 -0.98 6.21 24.19
CA SER A 134 0.44 5.86 24.28
C SER A 134 0.73 4.68 23.35
N VAL A 135 1.92 4.68 22.73
CA VAL A 135 2.43 3.59 21.88
C VAL A 135 2.35 2.24 22.59
N PHE A 136 2.62 2.23 23.90
CA PHE A 136 2.63 1.03 24.75
C PHE A 136 1.25 0.59 25.22
N THR A 137 0.25 1.48 25.17
CA THR A 137 -1.12 1.18 25.60
C THR A 137 -2.04 0.93 24.41
N LEU A 138 -1.49 0.76 23.21
CA LEU A 138 -2.27 0.53 21.98
C LEU A 138 -3.14 -0.73 22.10
N GLU A 139 -2.55 -1.84 22.53
CA GLU A 139 -3.27 -3.11 22.68
C GLU A 139 -4.37 -3.02 23.74
N SER A 140 -4.07 -2.45 24.92
CA SER A 140 -5.08 -2.31 25.98
C SER A 140 -6.21 -1.37 25.55
N HIS A 141 -5.90 -0.27 24.87
CA HIS A 141 -6.91 0.62 24.31
C HIS A 141 -7.85 -0.12 23.35
N PHE A 142 -7.33 -0.89 22.39
CA PHE A 142 -8.17 -1.68 21.49
C PHE A 142 -8.97 -2.76 22.22
N ARG A 143 -8.36 -3.45 23.18
CA ARG A 143 -9.02 -4.50 23.98
C ARG A 143 -10.22 -3.98 24.77
N TYR A 144 -10.18 -2.76 25.28
CA TYR A 144 -11.24 -2.20 26.11
C TYR A 144 -12.23 -1.32 25.34
N GLU A 145 -11.77 -0.59 24.34
CA GLU A 145 -12.57 0.41 23.62
C GLU A 145 -12.97 0.02 22.19
N HIS A 146 -12.26 -0.91 21.56
CA HIS A 146 -12.49 -1.34 20.16
C HIS A 146 -12.55 -2.86 20.04
N LYS A 147 -13.44 -3.48 20.81
CA LYS A 147 -13.59 -4.94 20.91
C LYS A 147 -13.98 -5.61 19.59
N GLU A 148 -14.54 -4.84 18.67
CA GLU A 148 -14.89 -5.26 17.31
C GLU A 148 -13.67 -5.51 16.43
N VAL A 149 -12.52 -4.93 16.77
CA VAL A 149 -11.28 -5.11 16.01
C VAL A 149 -10.54 -6.32 16.57
N PRO A 150 -10.38 -7.41 15.79
CA PRO A 150 -9.70 -8.60 16.26
C PRO A 150 -8.21 -8.35 16.55
N VAL A 151 -7.66 -9.18 17.42
CA VAL A 151 -6.21 -9.26 17.69
C VAL A 151 -5.79 -10.70 17.39
N PHE A 152 -4.84 -10.88 16.47
CA PHE A 152 -4.30 -12.21 16.18
C PHE A 152 -2.81 -12.29 16.52
N LEU A 153 -2.43 -13.49 16.95
CA LEU A 153 -1.05 -13.88 17.19
C LEU A 153 -0.51 -14.55 15.93
N THR A 154 0.65 -14.13 15.46
CA THR A 154 1.33 -14.77 14.31
C THR A 154 2.79 -15.01 14.63
N GLN A 155 3.36 -16.09 14.11
CA GLN A 155 4.81 -16.23 14.05
C GLN A 155 5.35 -15.47 12.82
N VAL A 156 6.64 -15.15 12.86
CA VAL A 156 7.33 -14.64 11.67
C VAL A 156 7.30 -15.71 10.58
N ASP A 157 7.12 -15.28 9.34
CA ASP A 157 6.95 -16.09 8.13
C ASP A 157 5.71 -17.00 8.12
N ALA A 158 4.88 -16.96 9.18
CA ALA A 158 3.60 -17.62 9.19
C ALA A 158 2.56 -16.81 8.39
N ARG A 159 1.70 -17.53 7.66
CA ARG A 159 0.60 -16.95 6.89
C ARG A 159 -0.64 -16.82 7.76
N SER A 160 -1.11 -15.59 7.91
CA SER A 160 -2.38 -15.25 8.56
C SER A 160 -3.44 -14.93 7.51
N THR A 161 -4.55 -15.65 7.51
CA THR A 161 -5.70 -15.43 6.61
C THR A 161 -6.77 -14.59 7.29
N LEU A 162 -7.29 -13.58 6.61
CA LEU A 162 -8.24 -12.61 7.13
C LEU A 162 -9.32 -12.32 6.08
N GLU A 163 -10.46 -11.85 6.55
CA GLU A 163 -11.57 -11.44 5.70
C GLU A 163 -12.06 -10.07 6.16
N PHE A 164 -12.35 -9.16 5.23
CA PHE A 164 -12.96 -7.87 5.56
C PHE A 164 -13.84 -7.38 4.41
N PHE A 165 -14.78 -6.48 4.73
CA PHE A 165 -15.65 -5.85 3.75
C PHE A 165 -15.08 -4.53 3.24
N PRO A 166 -14.71 -4.41 1.95
CA PRO A 166 -14.20 -3.13 1.41
C PRO A 166 -15.24 -2.01 1.40
N LYS A 167 -16.54 -2.34 1.41
CA LYS A 167 -17.63 -1.36 1.51
C LYS A 167 -17.63 -0.58 2.82
N ASN A 168 -17.01 -1.11 3.87
CA ASN A 168 -16.92 -0.42 5.16
C ASN A 168 -15.81 0.65 5.19
N LEU A 169 -15.08 0.84 4.09
CA LEU A 169 -14.00 1.82 4.01
C LEU A 169 -14.53 3.21 3.64
N ARG A 170 -14.20 4.19 4.48
CA ARG A 170 -14.52 5.60 4.24
C ARG A 170 -13.43 6.25 3.38
N TYR A 171 -13.81 7.28 2.63
CA TYR A 171 -12.88 7.99 1.75
C TYR A 171 -11.84 8.79 2.55
N GLY A 172 -10.56 8.56 2.28
CA GLY A 172 -9.45 9.29 2.90
C GLY A 172 -9.21 8.98 4.38
N VAL A 173 -10.04 8.14 5.00
CA VAL A 173 -9.93 7.77 6.40
C VAL A 173 -9.19 6.44 6.53
N ARG A 174 -8.31 6.34 7.54
CA ARG A 174 -7.62 5.10 7.89
C ARG A 174 -8.58 4.22 8.67
N ASN A 175 -8.76 2.98 8.22
CA ASN A 175 -9.56 1.98 8.91
C ASN A 175 -8.65 0.86 9.39
N CYS A 176 -8.54 0.71 10.71
CA CYS A 176 -7.93 -0.46 11.32
C CYS A 176 -8.79 -1.71 11.07
N ILE A 177 -8.21 -2.72 10.40
CA ILE A 177 -8.86 -4.01 10.15
C ILE A 177 -8.57 -4.96 11.30
N VAL A 178 -7.32 -5.05 11.72
CA VAL A 178 -6.88 -6.04 12.72
C VAL A 178 -5.55 -5.62 13.37
N LEU A 179 -5.38 -6.00 14.64
CA LEU A 179 -4.09 -5.92 15.33
C LEU A 179 -3.35 -7.25 15.19
N VAL A 180 -2.07 -7.17 14.87
CA VAL A 180 -1.20 -8.32 14.69
C VAL A 180 -0.10 -8.24 15.73
N ARG A 181 0.00 -9.27 16.57
CA ARG A 181 1.06 -9.44 17.57
C ARG A 181 1.94 -10.59 17.10
N VAL A 182 3.23 -10.31 16.92
CA VAL A 182 4.18 -11.32 16.50
C VAL A 182 4.73 -12.03 17.74
N ILE A 183 4.55 -13.35 17.80
CA ILE A 183 5.04 -14.21 18.89
C ILE A 183 6.35 -14.88 18.51
N ASP A 184 7.08 -15.37 19.52
CA ASP A 184 8.32 -16.15 19.38
C ASP A 184 9.44 -15.44 18.60
N TYR A 185 9.40 -14.12 18.49
CA TYR A 185 10.44 -13.31 17.85
C TYR A 185 11.15 -12.41 18.86
N ASP A 186 12.48 -12.47 18.86
CA ASP A 186 13.29 -11.65 19.77
C ASP A 186 13.41 -10.21 19.27
N PHE A 187 12.56 -9.34 19.81
CA PHE A 187 12.59 -7.90 19.55
C PHE A 187 13.69 -7.15 20.30
N SER A 188 14.48 -7.81 21.15
CA SER A 188 15.52 -7.18 21.97
C SER A 188 16.53 -6.42 21.11
N ASN A 189 16.95 -7.00 19.98
CA ASN A 189 17.91 -6.38 19.08
C ASN A 189 17.35 -5.13 18.38
N ILE A 190 16.04 -5.12 18.10
CA ILE A 190 15.36 -3.98 17.45
C ILE A 190 15.20 -2.83 18.46
N MET A 191 14.81 -3.14 19.70
CA MET A 191 14.62 -2.11 20.72
C MET A 191 15.94 -1.51 21.21
N GLN A 192 17.02 -2.30 21.34
CA GLN A 192 18.32 -1.83 21.84
C GLN A 192 19.01 -0.80 20.95
N GLN A 193 18.76 -0.78 19.64
CA GLN A 193 19.37 0.21 18.76
C GLN A 193 18.90 1.64 19.08
N SER A 194 17.68 1.80 19.63
CA SER A 194 17.14 3.10 20.00
C SER A 194 17.75 3.69 21.28
N SER A 195 18.27 2.86 22.20
CA SER A 195 18.80 3.31 23.50
C SER A 195 20.30 3.63 23.50
N ARG A 196 21.05 3.23 22.46
CA ARG A 196 22.50 3.50 22.37
C ARG A 196 22.85 4.96 22.06
N TYR A 197 21.88 5.84 21.87
CA TYR A 197 22.11 7.28 21.86
C TYR A 197 22.40 7.76 23.29
N ARG A 198 23.70 7.73 23.64
CA ARG A 198 24.34 8.14 24.90
C ARG A 198 23.50 9.16 25.67
N GLN A 199 22.81 8.71 26.72
CA GLN A 199 22.58 9.63 27.83
C GLN A 199 23.91 9.84 28.56
N PRO A 200 24.32 11.09 28.82
CA PRO A 200 25.50 11.36 29.63
C PRO A 200 25.31 10.71 31.00
N ALA A 201 26.36 10.01 31.44
CA ALA A 201 26.39 9.24 32.68
C ALA A 201 26.01 10.11 33.87
N THR A 202 24.75 10.05 34.30
CA THR A 202 24.32 10.57 35.59
C THR A 202 24.33 9.39 36.57
N PRO A 203 25.01 9.51 37.72
CA PRO A 203 25.06 8.45 38.71
C PRO A 203 23.65 8.25 39.31
N ARG A 204 22.96 7.19 38.89
CA ARG A 204 21.64 6.83 39.40
C ARG A 204 21.76 5.99 40.67
N SER A 205 21.00 6.41 41.68
CA SER A 205 20.76 5.73 42.95
C SER A 205 20.30 4.28 42.75
N LEU A 206 20.92 3.36 43.50
CA LEU A 206 20.94 1.91 43.25
C LEU A 206 19.67 1.13 43.66
N ASN A 207 18.61 1.77 44.16
CA ASN A 207 17.63 1.07 45.02
C ASN A 207 16.17 1.01 44.54
N HIS A 208 15.87 1.21 43.25
CA HIS A 208 14.53 0.93 42.74
C HIS A 208 14.51 -0.35 41.89
N PRO A 209 13.69 -1.37 42.24
CA PRO A 209 13.50 -2.54 41.40
C PRO A 209 13.04 -2.09 40.01
N LEU A 210 13.83 -2.46 39.00
CA LEU A 210 13.55 -2.14 37.61
C LEU A 210 12.17 -2.75 37.29
N PRO A 211 11.16 -1.96 36.87
CA PRO A 211 9.89 -2.52 36.46
C PRO A 211 10.16 -3.57 35.40
N GLN A 212 9.74 -4.82 35.67
CA GLN A 212 9.90 -5.90 34.72
C GLN A 212 9.28 -5.45 33.39
N PRO A 213 9.99 -5.63 32.26
CA PRO A 213 9.46 -5.25 30.96
C PRO A 213 8.13 -5.98 30.79
N THR A 214 7.03 -5.23 30.86
CA THR A 214 5.71 -5.77 30.58
C THR A 214 5.73 -6.33 29.18
N ASP A 215 5.06 -7.47 29.02
CA ASP A 215 4.99 -8.40 27.89
C ASP A 215 4.43 -7.81 26.57
N THR A 216 4.61 -6.51 26.37
CA THR A 216 4.15 -5.73 25.24
C THR A 216 5.28 -5.61 24.23
N GLY A 217 5.42 -6.64 23.41
CA GLY A 217 6.18 -6.55 22.16
C GLY A 217 5.56 -5.54 21.18
N PRO A 218 6.18 -5.30 20.01
CA PRO A 218 5.59 -4.50 18.95
C PRO A 218 4.19 -4.99 18.59
N MET A 219 3.30 -4.03 18.40
CA MET A 219 1.97 -4.23 17.87
C MET A 219 1.94 -3.69 16.44
N MET A 220 1.56 -4.55 15.52
CA MET A 220 1.33 -4.18 14.13
C MET A 220 -0.16 -3.98 13.91
N VAL A 221 -0.51 -3.09 12.99
CA VAL A 221 -1.89 -2.72 12.67
C VAL A 221 -2.05 -2.84 11.16
N LEU A 222 -2.89 -3.77 10.73
CA LEU A 222 -3.30 -3.86 9.34
C LEU A 222 -4.38 -2.82 9.09
N MET A 223 -4.11 -1.91 8.17
CA MET A 223 -5.01 -0.83 7.84
C MET A 223 -5.41 -0.88 6.37
N ALA A 224 -6.57 -0.30 6.09
CA ALA A 224 -7.00 0.01 4.74
C ALA A 224 -7.64 1.39 4.67
N ALA A 225 -7.67 1.96 3.47
CA ALA A 225 -8.38 3.20 3.17
C ALA A 225 -8.92 3.17 1.75
N ARG A 226 -10.05 3.82 1.53
CA ARG A 226 -10.61 4.07 0.19
C ARG A 226 -10.16 5.46 -0.28
N LEU A 227 -9.65 5.56 -1.50
CA LEU A 227 -9.15 6.80 -2.08
C LEU A 227 -9.87 7.09 -3.39
N ALA A 228 -10.46 8.27 -3.49
CA ALA A 228 -10.99 8.79 -4.74
C ALA A 228 -9.83 9.34 -5.60
N SER A 229 -9.98 9.30 -6.94
CA SER A 229 -8.95 9.84 -7.83
C SER A 229 -8.71 11.34 -7.65
N CYS A 230 -9.72 12.12 -7.27
CA CYS A 230 -9.55 13.54 -6.97
C CYS A 230 -8.59 13.80 -5.78
N HIS A 231 -8.52 12.90 -4.80
CA HIS A 231 -7.60 13.04 -3.67
C HIS A 231 -6.13 12.88 -4.10
N LEU A 232 -5.88 12.15 -5.19
CA LEU A 232 -4.52 11.91 -5.68
C LEU A 232 -3.96 13.13 -6.43
N SER A 233 -4.82 13.95 -7.05
CA SER A 233 -4.41 15.11 -7.85
C SER A 233 -4.07 16.37 -7.03
N ILE A 234 -4.57 16.51 -5.80
CA ILE A 234 -4.59 17.79 -5.08
C ILE A 234 -3.22 18.26 -4.52
N VAL A 235 -2.21 17.39 -4.40
CA VAL A 235 -1.01 17.71 -3.59
C VAL A 235 0.24 18.08 -4.42
N GLN A 236 0.12 18.92 -5.46
CA GLN A 236 1.31 19.33 -6.24
C GLN A 236 1.52 20.84 -6.40
N SER A 237 0.77 21.71 -5.71
CA SER A 237 0.90 23.16 -5.88
C SER A 237 1.34 23.90 -4.60
N SER A 238 2.38 23.43 -3.91
CA SER A 238 2.95 24.16 -2.75
C SER A 238 4.30 24.83 -3.00
N ASP A 239 4.80 24.87 -4.23
CA ASP A 239 5.98 25.68 -4.56
C ASP A 239 5.52 27.01 -5.20
N THR A 240 5.49 28.04 -4.36
CA THR A 240 5.68 29.47 -4.65
C THR A 240 6.06 29.85 -6.09
N SER A 241 5.13 30.47 -6.82
CA SER A 241 5.24 31.84 -7.38
C SER A 241 4.05 32.16 -8.29
N ASP A 242 3.54 33.39 -8.14
CA ASP A 242 2.55 34.09 -8.98
C ASP A 242 2.23 33.43 -10.33
N SER A 243 1.01 32.92 -10.48
CA SER A 243 0.32 33.00 -11.77
C SER A 243 -1.19 32.81 -11.62
N THR A 244 -1.88 33.66 -12.38
CA THR A 244 -3.33 33.81 -12.56
C THR A 244 -4.10 32.50 -12.66
N TYR A 245 -5.14 32.41 -11.83
CA TYR A 245 -6.19 31.40 -11.83
C TYR A 245 -6.76 31.14 -13.22
N THR A 246 -6.65 29.89 -13.69
CA THR A 246 -7.57 29.33 -14.67
C THR A 246 -8.32 28.20 -13.97
N GLU A 247 -9.53 28.50 -13.50
CA GLU A 247 -10.46 27.53 -12.93
C GLU A 247 -10.72 26.41 -13.95
N SER A 248 -10.32 25.19 -13.62
CA SER A 248 -10.77 24.00 -14.34
C SER A 248 -12.05 23.52 -13.66
N ASN A 249 -13.17 23.70 -14.37
CA ASN A 249 -14.49 23.18 -14.01
C ASN A 249 -14.47 21.65 -13.91
N CYS A 250 -14.14 21.12 -12.74
CA CYS A 250 -14.86 19.96 -12.23
C CYS A 250 -16.21 20.49 -11.78
N THR A 251 -17.30 19.98 -12.35
CA THR A 251 -18.68 20.32 -12.01
C THR A 251 -18.88 20.22 -10.49
N GLN A 252 -18.68 21.33 -9.79
CA GLN A 252 -19.23 21.56 -8.48
C GLN A 252 -20.73 21.59 -8.71
N VAL A 253 -21.38 20.48 -8.41
CA VAL A 253 -22.79 20.55 -8.03
C VAL A 253 -22.76 21.44 -6.79
N ASN A 254 -23.29 22.66 -6.93
CA ASN A 254 -23.51 23.60 -5.85
C ASN A 254 -24.35 22.90 -4.77
N ALA A 255 -23.68 22.28 -3.80
CA ALA A 255 -24.26 21.98 -2.52
C ALA A 255 -24.14 23.30 -1.75
N GLU A 256 -25.26 24.01 -1.65
CA GLU A 256 -25.41 25.12 -0.72
C GLU A 256 -24.95 24.62 0.66
N GLU A 257 -23.93 25.29 1.21
CA GLU A 257 -23.40 25.02 2.54
C GLU A 257 -24.44 25.47 3.58
N GLU A 258 -25.51 24.67 3.75
CA GLU A 258 -26.28 24.73 4.98
C GLU A 258 -25.40 24.20 6.13
N PRO A 259 -25.36 24.90 7.27
CA PRO A 259 -24.67 24.42 8.45
C PRO A 259 -25.41 23.18 8.98
N CYS A 260 -24.96 22.00 8.54
CA CYS A 260 -25.42 20.71 9.04
C CYS A 260 -25.19 20.64 10.56
N THR A 261 -26.25 20.92 11.31
CA THR A 261 -26.37 20.55 12.72
C THR A 261 -26.12 19.07 12.86
N ALA A 262 -25.11 18.74 13.69
CA ALA A 262 -24.67 17.40 13.99
C ALA A 262 -25.78 16.56 14.64
N GLN A 263 -26.59 15.90 13.81
CA GLN A 263 -27.40 14.76 14.19
C GLN A 263 -27.53 13.86 12.96
N GLN A 264 -26.84 12.71 12.99
CA GLN A 264 -27.42 11.41 12.63
C GLN A 264 -26.35 10.31 12.71
N ASP A 265 -26.59 9.35 13.60
CA ASP A 265 -26.09 7.98 13.52
C ASP A 265 -26.70 7.24 12.30
N SER A 266 -26.76 7.90 11.14
CA SER A 266 -27.14 7.24 9.89
C SER A 266 -25.98 6.35 9.51
N GLU A 267 -26.22 5.04 9.51
CA GLU A 267 -25.31 4.01 9.03
C GLU A 267 -24.68 4.48 7.71
N TYR A 268 -23.38 4.81 7.77
CA TYR A 268 -22.67 5.44 6.67
C TYR A 268 -22.42 4.35 5.61
N ASP A 269 -23.41 4.12 4.75
CA ASP A 269 -23.24 3.25 3.59
C ASP A 269 -22.31 3.97 2.60
N ALA A 270 -21.05 3.56 2.55
CA ALA A 270 -20.05 4.19 1.70
C ALA A 270 -20.35 4.02 0.20
N GLY A 271 -21.44 3.32 -0.16
CA GLY A 271 -21.87 3.09 -1.52
C GLY A 271 -20.88 2.23 -2.31
N PRO A 272 -21.26 1.81 -3.53
CA PRO A 272 -20.41 1.01 -4.40
C PRO A 272 -19.11 1.75 -4.76
N LEU A 273 -18.04 1.00 -5.04
CA LEU A 273 -16.76 1.54 -5.51
C LEU A 273 -16.90 2.18 -6.90
N CYS A 274 -16.53 3.47 -7.01
CA CYS A 274 -16.56 4.19 -8.27
C CYS A 274 -15.41 3.75 -9.19
N PRO A 275 -15.52 3.87 -10.53
CA PRO A 275 -14.50 3.40 -11.48
C PRO A 275 -13.07 3.95 -11.27
N ASN A 276 -12.95 5.08 -10.59
CA ASN A 276 -11.68 5.74 -10.34
C ASN A 276 -11.21 5.61 -8.88
N ASP A 277 -11.90 4.79 -8.08
CA ASP A 277 -11.52 4.54 -6.70
C ASP A 277 -10.39 3.52 -6.61
N LYS A 278 -9.61 3.68 -5.55
CA LYS A 278 -8.58 2.74 -5.13
C LYS A 278 -8.79 2.37 -3.68
N VAL A 279 -8.56 1.11 -3.36
CA VAL A 279 -8.43 0.62 -1.98
C VAL A 279 -6.95 0.37 -1.73
N VAL A 280 -6.39 1.03 -0.73
CA VAL A 280 -5.00 0.83 -0.30
C VAL A 280 -4.97 0.05 1.00
N ILE A 281 -4.09 -0.94 1.09
CA ILE A 281 -3.95 -1.85 2.24
C ILE A 281 -2.47 -1.93 2.61
N TRP A 282 -2.15 -1.72 3.87
CA TRP A 282 -0.77 -1.75 4.37
C TRP A 282 -0.72 -2.22 5.82
N LEU A 283 0.46 -2.71 6.21
CA LEU A 283 0.77 -3.08 7.59
C LEU A 283 1.73 -2.04 8.16
N ALA A 284 1.44 -1.55 9.36
CA ALA A 284 2.27 -0.60 10.07
C ALA A 284 2.54 -1.05 11.50
N SER A 285 3.71 -0.72 12.03
CA SER A 285 4.11 -1.02 13.41
C SER A 285 4.00 0.21 14.29
N ASN A 286 3.63 0.00 15.55
CA ASN A 286 3.61 1.05 16.58
C ASN A 286 5.02 1.51 16.99
N ILE A 287 6.03 0.66 16.79
CA ILE A 287 7.44 0.99 16.98
C ILE A 287 8.21 0.83 15.65
N PRO A 288 9.29 1.58 15.40
CA PRO A 288 10.16 1.33 14.25
C PRO A 288 10.73 -0.08 14.29
N THR A 289 10.68 -0.78 13.16
CA THR A 289 11.26 -2.12 13.00
C THR A 289 11.94 -2.21 11.63
N ASN A 290 12.85 -3.15 11.47
CA ASN A 290 13.44 -3.53 10.19
C ASN A 290 12.70 -4.70 9.52
N LEU A 291 11.56 -5.12 10.07
CA LEU A 291 10.75 -6.19 9.49
C LEU A 291 10.19 -5.76 8.13
N SER A 292 9.87 -6.74 7.31
CA SER A 292 9.09 -6.54 6.08
C SER A 292 7.77 -7.30 6.19
N TYR A 293 6.86 -7.05 5.25
CA TYR A 293 5.58 -7.74 5.22
C TYR A 293 5.17 -8.04 3.79
N THR A 294 4.45 -9.15 3.64
CA THR A 294 3.63 -9.44 2.46
C THR A 294 2.17 -9.25 2.84
N VAL A 295 1.44 -8.51 2.03
CA VAL A 295 -0.03 -8.54 2.04
C VAL A 295 -0.52 -8.94 0.66
N ALA A 296 -1.41 -9.92 0.60
CA ALA A 296 -2.04 -10.35 -0.64
C ALA A 296 -3.56 -10.32 -0.50
N ALA A 297 -4.24 -9.89 -1.56
CA ALA A 297 -5.69 -9.96 -1.68
C ALA A 297 -6.06 -10.96 -2.76
N SER A 298 -7.05 -11.81 -2.48
CA SER A 298 -7.53 -12.79 -3.44
C SER A 298 -9.05 -12.94 -3.45
N THR A 299 -9.55 -13.52 -4.54
CA THR A 299 -10.89 -14.11 -4.56
C THR A 299 -10.96 -15.26 -3.55
N MET A 300 -12.17 -15.58 -3.06
CA MET A 300 -12.37 -16.70 -2.12
C MET A 300 -11.88 -18.06 -2.65
N ASN A 301 -11.88 -18.23 -3.97
CA ASN A 301 -11.35 -19.44 -4.63
C ASN A 301 -9.86 -19.33 -5.00
N ASN A 302 -9.14 -18.30 -4.53
CA ASN A 302 -7.72 -18.04 -4.77
C ASN A 302 -7.30 -17.97 -6.25
N ARG A 303 -8.23 -17.74 -7.19
CA ARG A 303 -7.93 -17.66 -8.63
C ARG A 303 -7.29 -16.35 -9.03
N ILE A 304 -7.65 -15.24 -8.39
CA ILE A 304 -7.11 -13.91 -8.68
C ILE A 304 -6.37 -13.47 -7.44
N ARG A 305 -5.10 -13.08 -7.57
CA ARG A 305 -4.28 -12.66 -6.45
C ARG A 305 -3.46 -11.43 -6.80
N GLN A 306 -3.67 -10.36 -6.05
CA GLN A 306 -2.80 -9.18 -6.04
C GLN A 306 -1.96 -9.24 -4.78
N LYS A 307 -0.67 -8.90 -4.87
CA LYS A 307 0.24 -8.96 -3.72
C LYS A 307 1.16 -7.75 -3.68
N TYR A 308 1.49 -7.34 -2.47
CA TYR A 308 2.52 -6.36 -2.18
C TYR A 308 3.50 -6.97 -1.18
N PHE A 309 4.79 -6.72 -1.41
CA PHE A 309 5.87 -7.01 -0.47
C PHE A 309 6.66 -5.73 -0.27
N GLY A 310 6.95 -5.39 0.98
CA GLY A 310 7.74 -4.21 1.29
C GLY A 310 8.10 -4.06 2.76
N PRO A 311 8.85 -3.01 3.11
CA PRO A 311 9.26 -2.76 4.49
C PRO A 311 8.06 -2.42 5.37
N MET A 312 8.15 -2.72 6.67
CA MET A 312 7.15 -2.33 7.66
C MET A 312 7.04 -0.81 7.77
N MET A 313 5.83 -0.27 7.70
CA MET A 313 5.57 1.17 7.79
C MET A 313 5.39 1.61 9.25
N THR A 314 5.36 2.93 9.49
CA THR A 314 4.94 3.50 10.79
C THR A 314 3.47 3.91 10.74
N LEU A 315 2.81 4.00 11.91
CA LEU A 315 1.37 4.31 11.99
C LEU A 315 0.98 5.71 11.47
N ASN A 316 1.94 6.63 11.31
CA ASN A 316 1.68 8.01 10.94
C ASN A 316 1.66 8.27 9.42
N GLU A 317 1.91 7.24 8.60
CA GLU A 317 1.90 7.40 7.15
C GLU A 317 0.49 7.71 6.62
N SER A 318 0.41 8.67 5.70
CA SER A 318 -0.83 9.05 5.01
C SER A 318 -1.17 8.02 3.93
N PRO A 319 -2.43 7.54 3.83
CA PRO A 319 -2.83 6.60 2.78
C PRO A 319 -2.63 7.19 1.37
N ILE A 320 -2.77 8.51 1.21
CA ILE A 320 -2.54 9.20 -0.07
C ILE A 320 -1.06 9.10 -0.46
N ASP A 321 -0.15 9.32 0.49
CA ASP A 321 1.28 9.26 0.22
C ASP A 321 1.74 7.83 -0.07
N LEU A 322 1.24 6.86 0.69
CA LEU A 322 1.48 5.44 0.43
C LEU A 322 1.00 5.03 -0.97
N CYS A 323 -0.18 5.51 -1.37
CA CYS A 323 -0.72 5.27 -2.71
C CYS A 323 0.16 5.87 -3.81
N LYS A 324 0.65 7.09 -3.61
CA LYS A 324 1.50 7.80 -4.59
C LYS A 324 2.88 7.15 -4.72
N LYS A 325 3.46 6.76 -3.59
CA LYS A 325 4.78 6.09 -3.53
C LYS A 325 4.73 4.63 -4.00
N GLY A 326 3.54 4.01 -4.01
CA GLY A 326 3.40 2.58 -4.33
C GLY A 326 3.94 1.66 -3.22
N THR A 327 3.98 2.14 -1.97
CA THR A 327 4.54 1.40 -0.82
C THR A 327 3.46 0.66 -0.02
N CYS A 328 2.43 0.19 -0.71
CA CYS A 328 1.31 -0.56 -0.15
C CYS A 328 0.64 -1.41 -1.24
N LEU A 329 -0.27 -2.31 -0.84
CA LEU A 329 -1.14 -3.00 -1.79
C LEU A 329 -2.22 -2.05 -2.28
N ILE A 330 -2.25 -1.83 -3.60
CA ILE A 330 -3.23 -0.96 -4.25
C ILE A 330 -4.17 -1.82 -5.08
N LEU A 331 -5.45 -1.81 -4.73
CA LEU A 331 -6.52 -2.47 -5.47
C LEU A 331 -7.36 -1.40 -6.18
N THR A 332 -7.59 -1.56 -7.48
CA THR A 332 -8.53 -0.73 -8.24
C THR A 332 -9.96 -1.20 -7.97
N HIS A 333 -10.95 -0.38 -8.32
CA HIS A 333 -12.35 -0.81 -8.26
C HIS A 333 -12.59 -2.13 -9.01
N LEU A 334 -11.95 -2.37 -10.16
CA LEU A 334 -12.06 -3.62 -10.92
C LEU A 334 -11.53 -4.82 -10.12
N HIS A 335 -10.40 -4.66 -9.43
CA HIS A 335 -9.85 -5.71 -8.60
C HIS A 335 -10.82 -6.04 -7.47
N VAL A 336 -11.31 -5.02 -6.76
CA VAL A 336 -12.22 -5.23 -5.64
C VAL A 336 -13.51 -5.87 -6.13
N ASN A 337 -14.21 -5.28 -7.10
CA ASN A 337 -15.48 -5.80 -7.61
C ASN A 337 -15.37 -7.24 -8.10
N LYS A 338 -14.26 -7.60 -8.76
CA LYS A 338 -14.05 -8.98 -9.21
C LYS A 338 -13.74 -9.95 -8.07
N MET A 339 -13.07 -9.49 -7.02
CA MET A 339 -12.73 -10.31 -5.85
C MET A 339 -13.90 -10.49 -4.88
N THR A 340 -14.79 -9.50 -4.79
CA THR A 340 -15.86 -9.42 -3.79
C THR A 340 -17.26 -9.49 -4.37
N ASP A 341 -17.43 -9.86 -5.65
CA ASP A 341 -18.75 -9.90 -6.29
C ASP A 341 -19.48 -8.55 -6.20
N ASN A 342 -18.81 -7.50 -6.71
CA ASN A 342 -19.25 -6.10 -6.64
C ASN A 342 -19.40 -5.52 -5.23
N GLY A 343 -18.69 -6.06 -4.24
CA GLY A 343 -18.71 -5.59 -2.86
C GLY A 343 -19.65 -6.35 -1.92
N GLU A 344 -20.37 -7.34 -2.44
CA GLU A 344 -21.31 -8.16 -1.67
C GLU A 344 -20.63 -9.20 -0.77
N LYS A 345 -19.43 -9.65 -1.14
CA LYS A 345 -18.65 -10.65 -0.41
C LYS A 345 -17.43 -10.03 0.29
N TYR A 346 -16.92 -10.76 1.28
CA TYR A 346 -15.66 -10.42 1.92
C TYR A 346 -14.49 -10.50 0.94
N LEU A 347 -13.51 -9.61 1.12
CA LEU A 347 -12.22 -9.69 0.47
C LEU A 347 -11.29 -10.56 1.32
N ALA A 348 -10.80 -11.66 0.75
CA ALA A 348 -9.77 -12.49 1.40
C ALA A 348 -8.43 -11.76 1.38
N LEU A 349 -7.79 -11.69 2.54
CA LEU A 349 -6.44 -11.18 2.72
C LEU A 349 -5.53 -12.25 3.33
N ASP A 350 -4.31 -12.30 2.83
CA ASP A 350 -3.20 -13.00 3.46
C ASP A 350 -2.18 -11.98 3.95
N VAL A 351 -1.74 -12.12 5.20
CA VAL A 351 -0.66 -11.32 5.76
C VAL A 351 0.46 -12.24 6.23
N VAL A 352 1.69 -11.89 5.87
CA VAL A 352 2.91 -12.55 6.35
C VAL A 352 3.85 -11.46 6.85
N VAL A 353 4.37 -11.60 8.06
CA VAL A 353 5.43 -10.72 8.59
C VAL A 353 6.75 -11.44 8.43
N HIS A 354 7.73 -10.79 7.82
CA HIS A 354 9.01 -11.38 7.48
C HIS A 354 10.13 -10.85 8.37
N SER A 355 11.09 -11.72 8.67
CA SER A 355 12.34 -11.34 9.31
C SER A 355 13.17 -10.45 8.35
N PRO A 356 14.11 -9.63 8.86
CA PRO A 356 14.91 -8.72 8.06
C PRO A 356 15.95 -9.41 7.14
N ASP A 357 16.14 -10.72 7.28
CA ASP A 357 17.29 -11.46 6.74
C ASP A 357 16.95 -12.42 5.57
N GLN A 358 15.84 -12.19 4.85
CA GLN A 358 15.45 -13.01 3.69
C GLN A 358 15.69 -12.34 2.34
#